data_AF-A0AA96WT47-F1
#
_entry.id   AF-A0AA96WT47-F1
#
_cell.length_a   1.000
_cell.length_b   1.000
_cell.length_c   1.000
_cell.angle_alpha   90.00
_cell.angle_beta   90.00
_cell.angle_gamma   90.00
#
_symmetry.space_group_name_H-M   'P 1'
#
loop_
_entity.id
_entity.type
_entity.pdbx_description
1 polymer ?
#
loop_
_entity_poly.entity_id
_entity_poly.type
_entity_poly.pdbx_seq_one_letter_code
_entity_poly.pdbx_strand_id
1 'polypeptide(L)'
;MMMTKANARWQCPVGVPDPTSGQPNKSGIACAWVEETPAVNLPSPKPPRPEPAPLKLPPDPAMMSLLDSLVKRAEFEAKYGRILFHEPNVGIWLMTSEGDGTGKNCAVSFTETPKVSNIVLFSGPSQKGAGAILFQGVGMPATTGIREIQPTLTFKGAKPVPINAALIPHGKNSGILVLADVLGMMRHANAENEVTLQLDGKEVFRASMTGFMKARSAMLKCMKVE
;
A
#
# COMPACT_ATOMS: atom_id res chain seq x y z
N MET A 1 -24.58 -46.27 12.40
CA MET A 1 -25.28 -47.07 11.37
C MET A 1 -26.54 -46.32 10.98
N MET A 2 -26.54 -45.73 9.77
CA MET A 2 -27.68 -45.37 8.91
C MET A 2 -27.11 -44.44 7.82
N MET A 3 -26.66 -45.04 6.71
CA MET A 3 -26.36 -44.28 5.50
C MET A 3 -27.69 -43.87 4.86
N THR A 4 -27.97 -42.58 4.81
CA THR A 4 -29.07 -42.00 4.02
C THR A 4 -28.80 -42.27 2.55
N LYS A 5 -29.80 -42.84 1.86
CA LYS A 5 -29.78 -43.18 0.44
C LYS A 5 -29.37 -41.96 -0.40
N ALA A 6 -28.35 -42.12 -1.25
CA ALA A 6 -28.03 -41.15 -2.28
C ALA A 6 -29.21 -41.02 -3.25
N ASN A 7 -29.65 -39.79 -3.52
CA ASN A 7 -30.65 -39.52 -4.56
C ASN A 7 -29.94 -39.59 -5.92
N ALA A 8 -30.08 -40.73 -6.60
CA ALA A 8 -29.63 -40.92 -7.97
C ALA A 8 -30.84 -41.00 -8.90
N ARG A 9 -30.77 -40.37 -10.07
CA ARG A 9 -31.83 -40.40 -11.10
C ARG A 9 -31.24 -40.44 -12.51
N TRP A 10 -31.97 -41.06 -13.43
CA TRP A 10 -31.68 -40.94 -14.85
C TRP A 10 -31.97 -39.51 -15.30
N GLN A 11 -31.01 -38.88 -15.97
CA GLN A 11 -31.24 -37.65 -16.72
C GLN A 11 -31.31 -38.02 -18.21
N CYS A 12 -32.51 -37.90 -18.77
CA CYS A 12 -32.78 -38.18 -20.17
C CYS A 12 -32.98 -36.86 -20.94
N PRO A 13 -32.46 -36.75 -22.18
CA PRO A 13 -32.80 -35.66 -23.07
C PRO A 13 -34.31 -35.58 -23.33
N VAL A 14 -34.82 -34.37 -23.59
CA VAL A 14 -36.25 -34.13 -23.81
C VAL A 14 -36.79 -34.99 -24.95
N GLY A 15 -37.83 -35.78 -24.66
CA GLY A 15 -38.46 -36.70 -25.63
C GLY A 15 -37.89 -38.12 -25.64
N VAL A 16 -36.85 -38.42 -24.86
CA VAL A 16 -36.33 -39.78 -24.66
C VAL A 16 -36.98 -40.40 -23.41
N PRO A 17 -37.67 -41.55 -23.52
CA PRO A 17 -38.31 -42.18 -22.38
C PRO A 17 -37.27 -42.73 -21.39
N ASP A 18 -37.59 -42.64 -20.11
CA ASP A 18 -36.75 -43.19 -19.04
C ASP A 18 -36.59 -44.71 -19.24
N PRO A 19 -35.38 -45.27 -19.14
CA PRO A 19 -35.15 -46.70 -19.32
C PRO A 19 -35.94 -47.59 -18.35
N THR A 20 -36.41 -47.06 -17.22
CA THR A 20 -37.29 -47.79 -16.28
C THR A 20 -38.77 -47.83 -16.70
N SER A 21 -39.18 -47.04 -17.69
CA SER A 21 -40.57 -46.95 -18.16
C SER A 21 -40.99 -48.11 -19.08
N GLY A 22 -40.05 -48.96 -19.51
CA GLY A 22 -40.33 -50.11 -20.38
C GLY A 22 -40.68 -49.76 -21.83
N GLN A 23 -40.61 -48.47 -22.22
CA GLN A 23 -40.84 -48.06 -23.62
C GLN A 23 -39.57 -48.22 -24.47
N PRO A 24 -39.66 -48.81 -25.68
CA PRO A 24 -38.50 -49.00 -26.55
C PRO A 24 -38.00 -47.66 -27.10
N ASN A 25 -36.77 -47.30 -26.76
CA ASN A 25 -36.11 -46.11 -27.28
C ASN A 25 -35.63 -46.37 -28.73
N LYS A 26 -36.20 -45.65 -29.70
CA LYS A 26 -35.83 -45.74 -31.12
C LYS A 26 -34.91 -44.60 -31.60
N SER A 27 -34.52 -43.70 -30.70
CA SER A 27 -33.77 -42.47 -31.06
C SER A 27 -32.24 -42.64 -31.10
N GLY A 28 -31.70 -43.78 -30.65
CA GLY A 28 -30.25 -44.03 -30.61
C GLY A 28 -29.48 -43.22 -29.56
N ILE A 29 -30.15 -42.36 -28.77
CA ILE A 29 -29.56 -41.51 -27.75
C ILE A 29 -29.87 -42.10 -26.37
N ALA A 30 -28.85 -42.29 -25.52
CA ALA A 30 -28.99 -42.89 -24.20
C ALA A 30 -29.14 -41.85 -23.07
N CYS A 31 -29.89 -42.21 -22.02
CA CYS A 31 -29.92 -41.45 -20.77
C CYS A 31 -28.64 -41.68 -19.95
N ALA A 32 -28.26 -40.70 -19.12
CA ALA A 32 -27.12 -40.80 -18.22
C ALA A 32 -27.58 -40.96 -16.78
N TRP A 33 -26.91 -41.84 -16.02
CA TRP A 33 -27.13 -41.97 -14.58
C TRP A 33 -26.29 -40.92 -13.86
N VAL A 34 -26.94 -40.04 -13.09
CA VAL A 34 -26.26 -38.97 -12.37
C VAL A 34 -26.57 -39.12 -10.89
N GLU A 35 -25.51 -39.24 -10.08
CA GLU A 35 -25.58 -39.14 -8.63
C GLU A 35 -25.44 -37.67 -8.24
N GLU A 36 -26.43 -37.12 -7.54
CA GLU A 36 -26.35 -35.75 -7.03
C GLU A 36 -25.40 -35.73 -5.81
N THR A 37 -24.29 -35.00 -5.91
CA THR A 37 -23.38 -34.78 -4.79
C THR A 37 -24.05 -33.89 -3.73
N PRO A 38 -23.86 -34.17 -2.41
CA PRO A 38 -24.45 -33.33 -1.37
C PRO A 38 -23.91 -31.91 -1.47
N ALA A 39 -24.79 -30.92 -1.31
CA ALA A 39 -24.41 -29.52 -1.28
C ALA A 39 -23.39 -29.26 -0.16
N VAL A 40 -22.18 -28.84 -0.53
CA VAL A 40 -21.18 -28.36 0.42
C VAL A 40 -21.66 -27.01 0.94
N ASN A 41 -22.01 -26.94 2.22
CA ASN A 41 -22.26 -25.69 2.93
C ASN A 41 -20.96 -24.88 2.98
N LEU A 42 -20.75 -24.00 1.99
CA LEU A 42 -19.72 -22.97 2.04
C LEU A 42 -20.15 -21.89 3.05
N PRO A 43 -19.30 -21.52 4.03
CA PRO A 43 -19.61 -20.41 4.91
C PRO A 43 -19.76 -19.12 4.10
N SER A 44 -20.81 -18.34 4.40
CA SER A 44 -21.10 -17.09 3.70
C SER A 44 -19.89 -16.13 3.71
N PRO A 45 -19.65 -15.40 2.61
CA PRO A 45 -18.58 -14.42 2.56
C PRO A 45 -18.84 -13.33 3.60
N LYS A 46 -17.84 -13.12 4.47
CA LYS A 46 -17.83 -12.03 5.44
C LYS A 46 -17.99 -10.70 4.69
N PRO A 47 -18.80 -9.74 5.17
CA PRO A 47 -18.91 -8.44 4.52
C PRO A 47 -17.51 -7.82 4.35
N PRO A 48 -17.21 -7.20 3.19
CA PRO A 48 -15.96 -6.49 3.03
C PRO A 48 -15.84 -5.45 4.14
N ARG A 49 -14.71 -5.49 4.85
CA ARG A 49 -14.37 -4.51 5.87
C ARG A 49 -14.48 -3.11 5.24
N PRO A 50 -15.16 -2.14 5.88
CA PRO A 50 -15.18 -0.77 5.38
C PRO A 50 -13.74 -0.30 5.15
N GLU A 51 -13.44 0.08 3.93
CA GLU A 51 -12.16 0.67 3.57
C GLU A 51 -12.00 1.95 4.42
N PRO A 52 -10.86 2.15 5.11
CA PRO A 52 -10.66 3.34 5.93
C PRO A 52 -10.88 4.57 5.07
N ALA A 53 -11.80 5.44 5.48
CA ALA A 53 -12.07 6.67 4.76
C ALA A 53 -10.76 7.45 4.58
N PRO A 54 -10.44 7.92 3.36
CA PRO A 54 -9.24 8.69 3.12
C PRO A 54 -9.19 9.88 4.08
N LEU A 55 -8.10 9.98 4.84
CA LEU A 55 -7.86 11.11 5.73
C LEU A 55 -7.85 12.39 4.87
N LYS A 56 -8.86 13.24 5.07
CA LYS A 56 -8.88 14.58 4.48
C LYS A 56 -7.78 15.40 5.13
N LEU A 57 -6.93 16.01 4.31
CA LEU A 57 -5.92 16.96 4.76
C LEU A 57 -6.64 18.18 5.34
N PRO A 58 -6.48 18.53 6.62
CA PRO A 58 -7.08 19.74 7.16
C PRO A 58 -6.32 20.96 6.60
N PRO A 59 -7.01 21.96 6.04
CA PRO A 59 -6.39 23.20 5.59
C PRO A 59 -6.23 24.12 6.81
N ASP A 60 -5.12 24.02 7.56
CA ASP A 60 -4.91 24.86 8.76
C ASP A 60 -3.41 24.94 9.15
N PRO A 61 -2.94 25.94 9.94
CA PRO A 61 -1.56 26.16 10.40
C PRO A 61 -0.84 24.94 10.98
N ALA A 62 -1.58 23.92 11.40
CA ALA A 62 -1.04 22.61 11.75
C ALA A 62 -0.21 21.99 10.61
N MET A 63 -0.63 22.17 9.34
CA MET A 63 0.12 21.72 8.18
C MET A 63 1.40 22.54 7.99
N MET A 64 1.37 23.86 8.17
CA MET A 64 2.57 24.69 8.09
C MET A 64 3.56 24.38 9.22
N SER A 65 3.08 24.12 10.43
CA SER A 65 3.92 23.67 11.55
C SER A 65 4.49 22.27 11.31
N LEU A 66 3.72 21.36 10.70
CA LEU A 66 4.20 20.04 10.29
C LEU A 66 5.27 20.18 9.22
N LEU A 67 5.06 21.03 8.21
CA LEU A 67 6.01 21.29 7.14
C LEU A 67 7.31 21.90 7.66
N ASP A 68 7.22 22.92 8.51
CA ASP A 68 8.39 23.57 9.12
C ASP A 68 9.16 22.58 10.03
N SER A 69 8.43 21.71 10.74
CA SER A 69 9.03 20.60 11.49
C SER A 69 9.73 19.59 10.57
N LEU A 70 9.14 19.22 9.44
CA LEU A 70 9.72 18.29 8.47
C LEU A 70 10.95 18.87 7.77
N VAL A 71 10.95 20.17 7.44
CA VAL A 71 12.10 20.84 6.82
C VAL A 71 13.26 20.99 7.81
N LYS A 72 13.00 21.49 9.03
CA LYS A 72 14.01 21.55 10.09
C LYS A 72 14.57 20.18 10.45
N ARG A 73 13.71 19.15 10.38
CA ARG A 73 14.11 17.77 10.55
C ARG A 73 15.02 17.31 9.43
N ALA A 74 14.68 17.54 8.15
CA ALA A 74 15.52 17.24 6.99
C ALA A 74 16.96 17.80 7.14
N GLU A 75 17.09 19.04 7.62
CA GLU A 75 18.38 19.68 7.90
C GLU A 75 19.13 19.04 9.09
N PHE A 76 18.41 18.63 10.14
CA PHE A 76 18.99 17.88 11.26
C PHE A 76 19.43 16.46 10.85
N GLU A 77 18.69 15.78 9.97
CA GLU A 77 19.05 14.43 9.46
C GLU A 77 20.37 14.47 8.69
N ALA A 78 20.59 15.53 7.90
CA ALA A 78 21.84 15.75 7.18
C ALA A 78 23.06 15.92 8.11
N LYS A 79 22.84 16.31 9.37
CA LYS A 79 23.91 16.58 10.34
C LYS A 79 24.07 15.50 11.43
N TYR A 80 22.99 14.80 11.79
CA TYR A 80 22.96 13.87 12.95
C TYR A 80 22.22 12.56 12.67
N GLY A 81 21.77 12.31 11.44
CA GLY A 81 21.07 11.08 11.07
C GLY A 81 21.96 9.83 11.22
N ARG A 82 21.41 8.76 11.80
CA ARG A 82 22.08 7.46 11.84
C ARG A 82 21.92 6.78 10.48
N ILE A 83 23.03 6.46 9.82
CA ILE A 83 23.01 5.66 8.59
C ILE A 83 22.52 4.24 8.93
N LEU A 84 21.45 3.82 8.25
CA LEU A 84 20.90 2.46 8.33
C LEU A 84 21.36 1.59 7.16
N PHE A 85 21.51 2.20 5.99
CA PHE A 85 21.94 1.58 4.76
C PHE A 85 22.64 2.61 3.88
N HIS A 86 23.67 2.18 3.17
CA HIS A 86 24.35 2.99 2.17
C HIS A 86 24.83 2.08 1.05
N GLU A 87 24.47 2.44 -0.18
CA GLU A 87 25.02 1.84 -1.39
C GLU A 87 25.40 2.98 -2.35
N PRO A 88 26.69 3.14 -2.70
CA PRO A 88 27.21 4.36 -3.34
C PRO A 88 26.49 4.82 -4.61
N ASN A 89 25.98 3.88 -5.40
CA ASN A 89 25.31 4.16 -6.68
C ASN A 89 23.79 4.02 -6.61
N VAL A 90 23.23 3.91 -5.41
CA VAL A 90 21.79 3.72 -5.20
C VAL A 90 21.26 4.79 -4.26
N GLY A 91 21.77 4.82 -3.03
CA GLY A 91 21.35 5.82 -2.05
C GLY A 91 21.67 5.45 -0.62
N ILE A 92 21.20 6.31 0.28
CA ILE A 92 21.41 6.20 1.72
C ILE A 92 20.05 6.21 2.41
N TRP A 93 19.83 5.23 3.29
CA TRP A 93 18.77 5.33 4.29
C TRP A 93 19.32 5.89 5.59
N LEU A 94 18.70 6.95 6.06
CA LEU A 94 18.98 7.58 7.33
C LEU A 94 17.80 7.36 8.28
N MET A 95 18.11 7.28 9.57
CA MET A 95 17.12 7.38 10.63
C MET A 95 17.34 8.67 11.39
N THR A 96 16.23 9.35 11.66
CA THR A 96 16.18 10.34 12.72
C THR A 96 15.17 9.93 13.78
N SER A 97 15.65 9.92 15.01
CA SER A 97 14.81 10.00 16.19
C SER A 97 15.31 11.22 16.95
N GLU A 98 14.42 12.12 17.36
CA GLU A 98 14.77 12.98 18.48
C GLU A 98 15.10 12.04 19.64
N GLY A 99 16.38 12.01 20.05
CA GLY A 99 17.00 10.95 20.84
C GLY A 99 16.54 10.86 22.29
N ASP A 100 15.29 11.18 22.60
CA ASP A 100 14.72 11.08 23.95
C ASP A 100 14.34 9.64 24.35
N GLY A 101 14.43 8.68 23.40
CA GLY A 101 14.12 7.28 23.64
C GLY A 101 12.64 7.03 23.96
N THR A 102 11.74 8.00 23.73
CA THR A 102 10.32 7.87 24.02
C THR A 102 9.56 7.11 22.95
N GLY A 103 10.15 6.98 21.75
CA GLY A 103 9.52 6.43 20.55
C GLY A 103 8.60 7.42 19.83
N LYS A 104 8.69 8.70 20.21
CA LYS A 104 8.05 9.83 19.51
C LYS A 104 9.00 10.34 18.43
N ASN A 105 8.43 10.99 17.42
CA ASN A 105 9.21 11.64 16.37
C ASN A 105 10.21 10.68 15.71
N CYS A 106 9.76 9.48 15.31
CA CYS A 106 10.55 8.56 14.50
C CYS A 106 10.42 8.93 13.03
N ALA A 107 11.54 9.02 12.32
CA ALA A 107 11.52 9.12 10.87
C ALA A 107 12.68 8.38 10.24
N VAL A 108 12.44 7.94 9.01
CA VAL A 108 13.48 7.41 8.14
C VAL A 108 13.36 8.08 6.78
N SER A 109 14.49 8.46 6.23
CA SER A 109 14.58 9.06 4.91
C SER A 109 15.51 8.27 4.01
N PHE A 110 15.17 8.24 2.73
CA PHE A 110 16.05 7.78 1.67
C PHE A 110 16.43 8.96 0.81
N THR A 111 17.71 9.01 0.45
CA THR A 111 18.26 10.01 -0.46
C THR A 111 19.10 9.29 -1.52
N GLU A 112 18.82 9.57 -2.79
CA GLU A 112 19.61 9.01 -3.90
C GLU A 112 21.05 9.54 -3.92
N THR A 113 21.98 8.67 -4.35
CA THR A 113 23.41 8.98 -4.51
C THR A 113 23.89 8.61 -5.92
N PRO A 114 24.97 9.23 -6.43
CA PRO A 114 25.83 10.24 -5.81
C PRO A 114 25.29 11.66 -5.86
N LYS A 115 24.25 11.92 -6.67
CA LYS A 115 23.57 13.22 -6.73
C LYS A 115 22.21 13.08 -6.06
N VAL A 116 21.91 14.00 -5.14
CA VAL A 116 20.61 14.08 -4.49
C VAL A 116 19.57 14.54 -5.53
N SER A 117 18.89 13.59 -6.16
CA SER A 117 17.82 13.83 -7.14
C SER A 117 16.44 13.60 -6.55
N ASN A 118 16.29 12.57 -5.72
CA ASN A 118 15.03 12.19 -5.11
C ASN A 118 15.23 11.85 -3.64
N ILE A 119 14.27 12.27 -2.82
CA ILE A 119 14.19 12.02 -1.38
C ILE A 119 12.79 11.50 -1.06
N VAL A 120 12.71 10.44 -0.27
CA VAL A 120 11.47 10.02 0.38
C VAL A 120 11.67 9.97 1.89
N LEU A 121 10.80 10.64 2.64
CA LEU A 121 10.82 10.72 4.09
C LEU A 121 9.54 10.12 4.65
N PHE A 122 9.69 9.14 5.54
CA PHE A 122 8.60 8.56 6.32
C PHE A 122 8.68 9.08 7.73
N SER A 123 7.65 9.80 8.15
CA SER A 123 7.50 10.30 9.52
C SER A 123 6.41 9.52 10.24
N GLY A 124 6.78 8.95 11.39
CA GLY A 124 5.87 8.21 12.25
C GLY A 124 4.77 9.11 12.83
N PRO A 125 3.70 8.52 13.35
CA PRO A 125 2.61 9.28 13.94
C PRO A 125 3.10 10.14 15.11
N SER A 126 2.59 11.37 15.19
CA SER A 126 2.74 12.19 16.39
C SER A 126 1.71 11.75 17.45
N GLN A 127 1.83 12.23 18.69
CA GLN A 127 0.94 11.85 19.81
C GLN A 127 -0.58 12.01 19.52
N LYS A 128 -0.97 12.74 18.47
CA LYS A 128 -2.38 13.08 18.15
C LYS A 128 -2.91 12.52 16.84
N GLY A 129 -2.16 11.73 16.06
CA GLY A 129 -2.70 11.21 14.80
C GLY A 129 -1.66 10.75 13.79
N ALA A 130 -2.19 10.41 12.61
CA ALA A 130 -1.54 9.79 11.45
C ALA A 130 -0.11 10.31 11.17
N GLY A 131 0.73 9.42 10.65
CA GLY A 131 2.05 9.77 10.15
C GLY A 131 1.98 10.48 8.80
N ALA A 132 3.15 10.80 8.26
CA ALA A 132 3.25 11.45 6.96
C ALA A 132 4.35 10.83 6.11
N ILE A 133 4.16 10.88 4.79
CA ILE A 133 5.17 10.55 3.80
C ILE A 133 5.41 11.79 2.96
N LEU A 134 6.67 12.19 2.82
CA LEU A 134 7.07 13.31 2.00
C LEU A 134 7.94 12.79 0.85
N PHE A 135 7.54 13.12 -0.37
CA PHE A 135 8.31 12.85 -1.58
C PHE A 135 8.85 14.16 -2.14
N GLN A 136 10.13 14.20 -2.47
CA GLN A 136 10.79 15.37 -3.04
C GLN A 136 11.66 14.92 -4.19
N GLY A 137 11.54 15.55 -5.35
CA GLY A 137 12.28 15.16 -6.53
C GLY A 137 12.51 16.31 -7.47
N VAL A 138 13.53 16.19 -8.31
CA VAL A 138 13.82 17.17 -9.37
C VAL A 138 12.73 17.20 -10.45
N GLY A 139 11.94 16.14 -10.59
CA GLY A 139 10.80 16.05 -11.50
C GLY A 139 9.50 16.65 -10.97
N MET A 140 9.47 17.16 -9.73
CA MET A 140 8.26 17.72 -9.13
C MET A 140 7.88 19.05 -9.80
N PRO A 141 6.60 19.26 -10.18
CA PRO A 141 6.17 20.53 -10.74
C PRO A 141 6.27 21.62 -9.67
N ALA A 142 6.66 22.84 -10.05
CA ALA A 142 6.69 23.97 -9.13
C ALA A 142 5.27 24.38 -8.69
N THR A 143 5.13 24.78 -7.43
CA THR A 143 3.91 25.36 -6.86
C THR A 143 4.27 26.51 -5.94
N THR A 144 3.43 27.55 -5.93
CA THR A 144 3.57 28.71 -5.03
C THR A 144 2.71 28.58 -3.77
N GLY A 145 1.80 27.61 -3.74
CA GLY A 145 0.91 27.35 -2.61
C GLY A 145 0.61 25.86 -2.43
N ILE A 146 0.04 25.54 -1.28
CA ILE A 146 -0.40 24.18 -0.96
C ILE A 146 -1.67 23.88 -1.78
N ARG A 147 -1.69 22.76 -2.49
CA ARG A 147 -2.88 22.29 -3.22
C ARG A 147 -3.09 20.80 -3.03
N GLU A 148 -4.33 20.38 -2.84
CA GLU A 148 -4.69 18.97 -2.86
C GLU A 148 -4.53 18.40 -4.26
N ILE A 149 -3.99 17.19 -4.36
CA ILE A 149 -3.75 16.46 -5.60
C ILE A 149 -4.03 14.96 -5.37
N GLN A 150 -4.21 14.22 -6.46
CA GLN A 150 -4.37 12.77 -6.42
C GLN A 150 -3.35 12.08 -7.32
N PRO A 151 -2.08 11.99 -6.90
CA PRO A 151 -1.08 11.25 -7.67
C PRO A 151 -1.35 9.74 -7.58
N THR A 152 -0.82 9.02 -8.57
CA THR A 152 -0.80 7.56 -8.58
C THR A 152 0.52 7.06 -8.02
N LEU A 153 0.48 6.31 -6.93
CA LEU A 153 1.61 5.64 -6.31
C LEU A 153 1.74 4.23 -6.85
N THR A 154 2.92 3.86 -7.32
CA THR A 154 3.20 2.50 -7.79
C THR A 154 4.47 1.97 -7.14
N PHE A 155 4.35 0.83 -6.47
CA PHE A 155 5.50 0.02 -6.07
C PHE A 155 5.78 -1.00 -7.17
N LYS A 156 7.05 -1.24 -7.49
CA LYS A 156 7.43 -2.21 -8.54
C LYS A 156 6.86 -3.60 -8.23
N GLY A 157 6.08 -4.13 -9.17
CA GLY A 157 5.39 -5.42 -9.03
C GLY A 157 4.01 -5.34 -8.35
N ALA A 158 3.57 -4.15 -7.91
CA ALA A 158 2.24 -3.89 -7.39
C ALA A 158 1.37 -3.15 -8.40
N LYS A 159 0.05 -3.22 -8.21
CA LYS A 159 -0.89 -2.40 -9.00
C LYS A 159 -0.73 -0.92 -8.61
N PRO A 160 -0.79 0.02 -9.57
CA PRO A 160 -0.85 1.44 -9.28
C PRO A 160 -2.07 1.79 -8.42
N VAL A 161 -1.89 2.66 -7.42
CA VAL A 161 -2.95 3.07 -6.50
C VAL A 161 -3.04 4.61 -6.47
N PRO A 162 -4.22 5.21 -6.72
CA PRO A 162 -4.41 6.64 -6.51
C PRO A 162 -4.37 6.95 -5.01
N ILE A 163 -3.64 7.99 -4.62
CA ILE A 163 -3.52 8.42 -3.22
C ILE A 163 -3.91 9.88 -3.08
N ASN A 164 -4.52 10.25 -1.96
CA ASN A 164 -4.77 11.66 -1.65
C ASN A 164 -3.51 12.28 -1.06
N ALA A 165 -3.09 13.41 -1.63
CA ALA A 165 -1.86 14.09 -1.24
C ALA A 165 -2.00 15.61 -1.35
N ALA A 166 -1.02 16.34 -0.83
CA ALA A 166 -0.86 17.77 -1.03
C ALA A 166 0.44 18.05 -1.76
N LEU A 167 0.38 18.83 -2.84
CA LEU A 167 1.57 19.44 -3.42
C LEU A 167 1.90 20.68 -2.60
N ILE A 168 3.13 20.76 -2.11
CA ILE A 168 3.60 21.79 -1.18
C ILE A 168 4.82 22.53 -1.77
N PRO A 169 4.95 23.84 -1.57
CA PRO A 169 6.19 24.55 -1.94
C PRO A 169 7.39 23.99 -1.17
N HIS A 170 8.51 23.74 -1.85
CA HIS A 170 9.75 23.31 -1.19
C HIS A 170 11.01 23.72 -1.97
N GLY A 171 11.66 24.80 -1.52
CA GLY A 171 12.85 25.34 -2.18
C GLY A 171 12.53 25.85 -3.59
N LYS A 172 13.32 25.41 -4.59
CA LYS A 172 13.09 25.76 -6.01
C LYS A 172 12.02 24.88 -6.69
N ASN A 173 11.67 23.74 -6.08
CA ASN A 173 10.71 22.77 -6.60
C ASN A 173 9.54 22.63 -5.61
N SER A 174 8.78 21.54 -5.72
CA SER A 174 7.72 21.19 -4.78
C SER A 174 7.96 19.82 -4.15
N GLY A 175 7.26 19.55 -3.06
CA GLY A 175 7.14 18.22 -2.47
C GLY A 175 5.71 17.71 -2.60
N ILE A 176 5.54 16.40 -2.51
CA ILE A 176 4.23 15.76 -2.36
C ILE A 176 4.15 15.19 -0.94
N LEU A 177 3.21 15.70 -0.15
CA LEU A 177 2.94 15.26 1.22
C LEU A 177 1.71 14.36 1.25
N VAL A 178 1.84 13.20 1.89
CA VAL A 178 0.77 12.22 2.06
C VAL A 178 0.56 12.00 3.55
N LEU A 179 -0.66 12.20 4.05
CA LEU A 179 -1.01 11.76 5.40
C LEU A 179 -1.40 10.28 5.35
N ALA A 180 -0.76 9.45 6.17
CA ALA A 180 -0.92 8.00 6.09
C ALA A 180 -0.84 7.33 7.48
N ASP A 181 -1.43 6.15 7.60
CA ASP A 181 -1.09 5.23 8.68
C ASP A 181 0.30 4.63 8.41
N VAL A 182 1.33 5.41 8.71
CA VAL A 182 2.73 5.00 8.52
C VAL A 182 3.06 3.78 9.38
N LEU A 183 2.46 3.62 10.56
CA LEU A 183 2.67 2.43 11.38
C LEU A 183 2.11 1.18 10.69
N GLY A 184 0.84 1.23 10.27
CA GLY A 184 0.21 0.13 9.53
C GLY A 184 0.96 -0.19 8.24
N MET A 185 1.38 0.83 7.49
CA MET A 185 2.20 0.65 6.30
C MET A 185 3.55 0.02 6.64
N MET A 186 4.28 0.50 7.64
CA MET A 186 5.57 -0.09 8.03
C MET A 186 5.41 -1.53 8.49
N ARG A 187 4.27 -1.93 9.08
CA ARG A 187 4.05 -3.35 9.44
C ARG A 187 3.88 -4.26 8.22
N HIS A 188 3.22 -3.81 7.16
CA HIS A 188 2.84 -4.66 6.02
C HIS A 188 3.67 -4.41 4.75
N ALA A 189 4.39 -3.30 4.66
CA ALA A 189 5.14 -2.93 3.46
C ALA A 189 6.30 -3.88 3.25
N ASN A 190 6.32 -4.48 2.06
CA ASN A 190 7.44 -5.27 1.55
C ASN A 190 7.98 -4.61 0.27
N ALA A 191 8.44 -3.37 0.41
CA ALA A 191 8.90 -2.54 -0.69
C ALA A 191 10.43 -2.56 -0.76
N GLU A 192 11.04 -3.64 -1.23
CA GLU A 192 12.51 -3.68 -1.44
C GLU A 192 12.97 -3.12 -2.79
N ASN A 193 12.03 -2.80 -3.67
CA ASN A 193 12.34 -2.56 -5.07
C ASN A 193 12.43 -1.08 -5.44
N GLU A 194 11.32 -0.51 -5.90
CA GLU A 194 11.25 0.84 -6.46
C GLU A 194 9.85 1.38 -6.19
N VAL A 195 9.78 2.69 -5.96
CA VAL A 195 8.54 3.43 -5.84
C VAL A 195 8.51 4.54 -6.88
N THR A 196 7.36 4.76 -7.50
CA THR A 196 7.13 5.83 -8.47
C THR A 196 5.86 6.60 -8.11
N LEU A 197 5.88 7.92 -8.36
CA LEU A 197 4.68 8.75 -8.35
C LEU A 197 4.44 9.32 -9.74
N GLN A 198 3.19 9.21 -10.17
CA GLN A 198 2.70 9.87 -11.37
C GLN A 198 1.67 10.92 -10.99
N LEU A 199 1.80 12.12 -11.56
CA LEU A 199 0.83 13.20 -11.44
C LEU A 199 0.39 13.57 -12.87
N ASP A 200 -0.92 13.61 -13.11
CA ASP A 200 -1.49 13.90 -14.44
C ASP A 200 -0.91 13.00 -15.55
N GLY A 201 -0.69 11.72 -15.23
CA GLY A 201 -0.13 10.72 -16.15
C GLY A 201 1.37 10.85 -16.43
N LYS A 202 2.07 11.79 -15.77
CA LYS A 202 3.51 11.98 -15.91
C LYS A 202 4.23 11.52 -14.67
N GLU A 203 5.32 10.77 -14.84
CA GLU A 203 6.22 10.45 -13.73
C GLU A 203 6.89 11.72 -13.22
N VAL A 204 6.69 12.02 -11.93
CA VAL A 204 7.27 13.18 -11.24
C VAL A 204 8.28 12.78 -10.18
N PHE A 205 8.30 11.50 -9.81
CA PHE A 205 9.20 10.93 -8.81
C PHE A 205 9.43 9.45 -9.08
N ARG A 206 10.67 9.02 -8.89
CA ARG A 206 11.09 7.63 -8.86
C ARG A 206 12.21 7.52 -7.83
N ALA A 207 12.16 6.49 -7.01
CA ALA A 207 13.25 6.17 -6.11
C ALA A 207 13.43 4.67 -5.97
N SER A 208 14.69 4.24 -5.90
CA SER A 208 15.01 2.92 -5.39
C SER A 208 14.54 2.79 -3.94
N MET A 209 14.05 1.61 -3.58
CA MET A 209 13.73 1.24 -2.21
C MET A 209 14.69 0.19 -1.67
N THR A 210 15.83 -0.05 -2.33
CA THR A 210 16.89 -0.92 -1.83
C THR A 210 17.29 -0.50 -0.41
N GLY A 211 17.35 -1.46 0.51
CA GLY A 211 17.65 -1.19 1.93
C GLY A 211 16.45 -0.74 2.76
N PHE A 212 15.25 -0.59 2.18
CA PHE A 212 14.03 -0.19 2.90
C PHE A 212 13.71 -1.12 4.07
N MET A 213 13.99 -2.43 3.99
CA MET A 213 13.72 -3.35 5.10
C MET A 213 14.54 -3.02 6.36
N LYS A 214 15.75 -2.47 6.21
CA LYS A 214 16.55 -1.96 7.34
C LYS A 214 15.91 -0.69 7.91
N ALA A 215 15.45 0.21 7.04
CA ALA A 215 14.71 1.42 7.42
C ALA A 215 13.41 1.11 8.17
N ARG A 216 12.58 0.23 7.61
CA ARG A 216 11.35 -0.30 8.21
C ARG A 216 11.60 -0.88 9.60
N SER A 217 12.60 -1.76 9.74
CA SER A 217 12.93 -2.40 11.02
C SER A 217 13.38 -1.38 12.07
N ALA A 218 14.22 -0.42 11.68
CA ALA A 218 14.66 0.65 12.56
C ALA A 218 13.51 1.58 12.97
N MET A 219 12.61 1.90 12.04
CA MET A 219 11.42 2.72 12.26
C MET A 219 10.45 2.04 13.24
N LEU A 220 10.16 0.75 13.06
CA LEU A 220 9.29 -0.04 13.97
C LEU A 220 9.90 -0.12 15.38
N LYS A 221 11.21 -0.40 15.45
CA LYS A 221 11.95 -0.39 16.72
C LYS A 221 11.92 0.97 17.40
N CYS A 222 12.06 2.05 16.65
CA CYS A 222 11.96 3.41 17.16
C CYS A 222 10.58 3.66 17.78
N MET A 223 9.51 3.29 17.06
CA MET A 223 8.13 3.46 17.51
C MET A 223 7.77 2.51 18.67
N LYS A 224 8.70 1.68 19.15
CA LYS A 224 8.51 0.69 20.24
C LYS A 224 7.36 -0.29 19.97
N VAL A 225 7.25 -0.72 18.73
CA VAL A 225 6.21 -1.63 18.25
C VAL A 225 6.91 -2.77 17.52
N GLU A 226 7.20 -3.83 18.28
CA GLU A 226 7.64 -5.13 17.78
C GLU A 226 6.43 -6.01 17.45
#